data_AF-A0A380LHB3-F1
#
_entry.id   AF-A0A380LHB3-F1
#
_cell.length_a   1.000
_cell.length_b   1.000
_cell.length_c   1.000
_cell.angle_alpha   90.00
_cell.angle_beta   90.00
_cell.angle_gamma   90.00
#
_symmetry.space_group_name_H-M   'P 1'
#
loop_
_entity.id
_entity.type
_entity.pdbx_description
1 polymer ?
#
loop_
_entity_poly.entity_id
_entity_poly.type
_entity_poly.pdbx_seq_one_letter_code
_entity_poly.pdbx_strand_id
1 'polypeptide(L)'
;MNSFNYFRPLLSKVQGVPSKNQRLLIWAGFQVRQAGLTYKQQIECMEKASHQLQDDQQAQDGFKSDFKAYLNSIKPDKITCFLREVSDFPLFLFIYTTLINVVYNQVLIPVSQQEPIMQTVLIGWSLCLQTIVVYLIYKGLLTYMATDPKRSTLGFWLILMVCFGLYLGSIYISNHVEGTWFSCPLWLWVLLTMAWAVFSVIWMRKKEESI
;
A
#
# COMPACT_ATOMS: atom_id res chain seq x y z
N MET A 1 -4.81 -1.12 0.72
CA MET A 1 -4.86 -0.73 -0.68
C MET A 1 -3.57 -1.21 -1.33
N ASN A 2 -3.59 -2.20 -2.23
CA ASN A 2 -2.39 -2.82 -2.79
C ASN A 2 -1.52 -1.81 -3.59
N SER A 3 -0.21 -1.75 -3.32
CA SER A 3 0.75 -0.89 -4.02
C SER A 3 0.76 -1.06 -5.55
N PHE A 4 0.46 -2.26 -6.07
CA PHE A 4 0.39 -2.50 -7.52
C PHE A 4 -0.83 -1.83 -8.18
N ASN A 5 -1.95 -1.69 -7.45
CA ASN A 5 -3.14 -1.03 -7.98
C ASN A 5 -2.99 0.50 -8.08
N TYR A 6 -1.98 1.02 -7.40
CA TYR A 6 -1.73 2.43 -7.26
C TYR A 6 -1.11 3.08 -8.50
N PHE A 7 -0.10 2.43 -9.06
CA PHE A 7 0.64 2.89 -10.24
C PHE A 7 -0.04 2.45 -11.54
N ARG A 8 -1.13 1.69 -11.46
CA ARG A 8 -1.89 1.29 -12.65
C ARG A 8 -2.64 2.50 -13.22
N PRO A 9 -2.48 2.81 -14.51
CA PRO A 9 -3.02 4.02 -15.08
C PRO A 9 -4.51 3.86 -15.40
N LEU A 10 -5.35 3.80 -14.35
CA LEU A 10 -6.81 3.78 -14.44
C LEU A 10 -7.35 5.01 -15.19
N LEU A 11 -6.75 6.17 -14.91
CA LEU A 11 -7.12 7.44 -15.53
C LEU A 11 -6.71 7.54 -17.01
N SER A 12 -5.73 6.73 -17.47
CA SER A 12 -5.28 6.76 -18.87
C SER A 12 -6.26 6.09 -19.84
N LYS A 13 -7.14 5.23 -19.33
CA LYS A 13 -8.14 4.51 -20.12
C LYS A 13 -9.45 5.29 -20.30
N VAL A 14 -9.52 6.48 -19.73
CA VAL A 14 -10.74 7.28 -19.65
C VAL A 14 -10.49 8.60 -20.39
N GLN A 15 -11.25 8.85 -21.46
CA GLN A 15 -11.06 10.01 -22.34
C GLN A 15 -12.26 10.97 -22.28
N GLY A 16 -12.00 12.26 -22.52
CA GLY A 16 -13.05 13.25 -22.78
C GLY A 16 -13.60 14.05 -21.58
N VAL A 17 -13.04 13.92 -20.37
CA VAL A 17 -13.50 14.70 -19.21
C VAL A 17 -12.94 16.14 -19.25
N PRO A 18 -13.78 17.19 -19.12
CA PRO A 18 -13.33 18.58 -19.08
C PRO A 18 -12.32 18.84 -17.96
N SER A 19 -11.34 19.73 -18.20
CA SER A 19 -10.29 20.08 -17.22
C SER A 19 -10.84 20.58 -15.88
N LYS A 20 -12.02 21.20 -15.88
CA LYS A 20 -12.74 21.67 -14.69
C LYS A 20 -13.17 20.52 -13.76
N ASN A 21 -13.49 19.34 -14.33
CA ASN A 21 -13.99 18.16 -13.60
C ASN A 21 -12.88 17.13 -13.30
N GLN A 22 -11.64 17.41 -13.72
CA GLN A 22 -10.50 16.52 -13.52
C GLN A 22 -10.24 16.18 -12.04
N ARG A 23 -10.48 17.14 -11.12
CA ARG A 23 -10.35 16.89 -9.68
C ARG A 23 -11.38 15.88 -9.15
N LEU A 24 -12.61 15.91 -9.69
CA LEU A 24 -13.66 14.96 -9.33
C LEU A 24 -13.36 13.58 -9.89
N LEU A 25 -12.78 13.51 -11.09
CA LEU A 25 -12.33 12.24 -11.69
C LEU A 25 -11.18 11.61 -10.89
N ILE A 26 -10.20 12.41 -10.44
CA ILE A 26 -9.11 11.94 -9.56
C ILE A 26 -9.70 11.42 -8.23
N TRP A 27 -10.67 12.13 -7.66
CA TRP A 27 -11.36 11.69 -6.45
C TRP A 27 -12.14 10.38 -6.68
N ALA A 28 -12.86 10.23 -7.78
CA ALA A 28 -13.58 9.01 -8.13
C ALA A 28 -12.62 7.83 -8.31
N GLY A 29 -11.50 8.04 -9.02
CA GLY A 29 -10.43 7.04 -9.17
C GLY A 29 -9.84 6.59 -7.83
N PHE A 30 -9.69 7.51 -6.89
CA PHE A 30 -9.27 7.18 -5.54
C PHE A 30 -10.31 6.33 -4.79
N GLN A 31 -11.60 6.68 -4.85
CA GLN A 31 -12.67 5.91 -4.21
C GLN A 31 -12.80 4.50 -4.79
N VAL A 32 -12.71 4.37 -6.12
CA VAL A 32 -12.74 3.07 -6.83
C VAL A 32 -11.58 2.16 -6.40
N ARG A 33 -10.38 2.73 -6.22
CA ARG A 33 -9.21 1.99 -5.74
C ARG A 33 -9.34 1.55 -4.29
N GLN A 34 -10.03 2.34 -3.45
CA GLN A 34 -10.34 2.00 -2.06
C GLN A 34 -11.44 0.97 -1.92
N ALA A 35 -12.35 0.88 -2.89
CA ALA A 35 -13.49 -0.04 -2.85
C ALA A 35 -13.10 -1.53 -2.97
N GLY A 36 -11.83 -1.86 -3.24
CA GLY A 36 -11.37 -3.26 -3.31
C GLY A 36 -11.86 -4.05 -4.53
N LEU A 37 -12.45 -3.36 -5.51
CA LEU A 37 -13.01 -3.91 -6.74
C LEU A 37 -11.94 -4.60 -7.60
N THR A 38 -12.33 -5.49 -8.52
CA THR A 38 -11.41 -6.06 -9.53
C THR A 38 -10.98 -4.99 -10.54
N TYR A 39 -9.84 -5.18 -11.20
CA TYR A 39 -9.35 -4.18 -12.16
C TYR A 39 -10.37 -3.89 -13.28
N LYS A 40 -11.09 -4.91 -13.76
CA LYS A 40 -12.17 -4.76 -14.73
C LYS A 40 -13.34 -3.93 -14.18
N GLN A 41 -13.82 -4.25 -12.98
CA GLN A 41 -14.86 -3.46 -12.29
C GLN A 41 -14.40 -2.02 -12.01
N GLN A 42 -13.12 -1.83 -11.71
CA GLN A 42 -12.55 -0.49 -11.53
C GLN A 42 -12.58 0.30 -12.84
N ILE A 43 -12.28 -0.33 -13.99
CA ILE A 43 -12.42 0.30 -15.31
C ILE A 43 -13.88 0.66 -15.58
N GLU A 44 -14.82 -0.27 -15.40
CA GLU A 44 -16.26 -0.04 -15.62
C GLU A 44 -16.79 1.11 -14.75
N CYS A 45 -16.40 1.16 -13.47
CA CYS A 45 -16.76 2.26 -12.58
C CYS A 45 -16.15 3.60 -13.03
N MET A 46 -14.92 3.58 -13.53
CA MET A 46 -14.23 4.77 -14.01
C MET A 46 -14.79 5.27 -15.35
N GLU A 47 -15.22 4.38 -16.25
CA GLU A 47 -15.93 4.73 -17.48
C GLU A 47 -17.27 5.39 -17.14
N LYS A 48 -18.04 4.81 -16.20
CA LYS A 48 -19.31 5.40 -15.75
C LYS A 48 -19.11 6.77 -15.08
N ALA A 49 -18.09 6.91 -14.24
CA ALA A 49 -17.71 8.20 -13.63
C ALA A 49 -17.37 9.24 -14.71
N SER A 50 -16.69 8.82 -15.77
CA SER A 50 -16.30 9.71 -16.86
C SER A 50 -17.48 10.22 -17.66
N HIS A 51 -18.45 9.35 -17.97
CA HIS A 51 -19.68 9.72 -18.67
C HIS A 51 -20.49 10.72 -17.84
N GLN A 52 -20.58 10.53 -16.52
CA GLN A 52 -21.27 11.46 -15.62
C GLN A 52 -20.56 12.82 -15.50
N LEU A 53 -19.23 12.84 -15.62
CA LEU A 53 -18.41 14.06 -15.51
C LEU A 53 -18.22 14.80 -16.84
N GLN A 54 -18.67 14.23 -17.96
CA GLN A 54 -18.73 14.88 -19.27
C GLN A 54 -19.93 15.84 -19.38
N ASP A 55 -20.99 15.63 -18.60
CA ASP A 55 -22.19 16.47 -18.60
C ASP A 55 -22.05 17.62 -17.60
N ASP A 56 -21.76 18.83 -18.11
CA ASP A 56 -21.42 20.01 -17.30
C ASP A 56 -22.56 20.51 -16.39
N GLN A 57 -23.83 20.15 -16.67
CA GLN A 57 -24.98 20.58 -15.87
C GLN A 57 -25.22 19.73 -14.60
N GLN A 58 -24.80 18.46 -14.58
CA GLN A 58 -25.00 17.54 -13.45
C GLN A 58 -23.74 17.28 -12.61
N ALA A 59 -22.56 17.67 -13.10
CA ALA A 59 -21.28 17.22 -12.53
C ALA A 59 -20.93 17.80 -11.13
N GLN A 60 -21.53 18.92 -10.70
CA GLN A 60 -21.10 19.60 -9.47
C GLN A 60 -21.96 19.30 -8.23
N ASP A 61 -23.26 19.10 -8.38
CA ASP A 61 -24.16 18.84 -7.25
C ASP A 61 -24.58 17.36 -7.24
N GLY A 62 -24.22 16.64 -6.18
CA GLY A 62 -24.64 15.24 -5.98
C GLY A 62 -23.73 14.15 -6.54
N PHE A 63 -22.78 14.46 -7.45
CA PHE A 63 -21.89 13.44 -8.03
C PHE A 63 -21.16 12.59 -6.96
N LYS A 64 -20.62 13.23 -5.92
CA LYS A 64 -19.91 12.51 -4.84
C LYS A 64 -20.82 11.57 -4.06
N SER A 65 -22.06 11.98 -3.78
CA SER A 65 -23.02 11.14 -3.04
C SER A 65 -23.48 9.97 -3.91
N ASP A 66 -23.80 10.24 -5.17
CA ASP A 66 -24.35 9.26 -6.11
C ASP A 66 -23.31 8.22 -6.48
N PHE A 67 -22.07 8.65 -6.72
CA PHE A 67 -20.97 7.75 -6.99
C PHE A 67 -20.62 6.88 -5.77
N LYS A 68 -20.70 7.44 -4.55
CA LYS A 68 -20.50 6.67 -3.32
C LYS A 68 -21.63 5.66 -3.09
N ALA A 69 -22.88 6.02 -3.39
CA ALA A 69 -24.02 5.11 -3.33
C ALA A 69 -23.86 3.96 -4.34
N TYR A 70 -23.41 4.26 -5.56
CA TYR A 70 -23.11 3.27 -6.59
C TYR A 70 -21.96 2.33 -6.18
N LEU A 71 -20.87 2.84 -5.63
CA LEU A 71 -19.78 1.99 -5.13
C LEU A 71 -20.25 1.06 -4.00
N ASN A 72 -21.12 1.56 -3.11
CA ASN A 72 -21.68 0.76 -2.03
C ASN A 72 -22.66 -0.32 -2.53
N SER A 73 -23.34 -0.11 -3.66
CA SER A 73 -24.29 -1.09 -4.22
C SER A 73 -23.61 -2.29 -4.86
N ILE A 74 -22.37 -2.15 -5.31
CA ILE A 74 -21.56 -3.24 -5.90
C ILE A 74 -21.16 -4.29 -4.83
N LYS A 75 -21.35 -4.00 -3.53
CA LYS A 75 -21.07 -4.88 -2.37
C LYS A 75 -19.85 -5.79 -2.57
N PRO A 76 -18.63 -5.22 -2.66
CA PRO A 76 -17.43 -6.03 -2.65
C PRO A 76 -17.37 -6.82 -1.35
N ASP A 77 -17.16 -8.13 -1.45
CA ASP A 77 -16.97 -9.00 -0.31
C ASP A 77 -15.81 -8.48 0.55
N LYS A 78 -16.12 -8.10 1.80
CA LYS A 78 -15.19 -7.37 2.69
C LYS A 78 -13.91 -8.14 2.93
N ILE A 79 -14.00 -9.46 3.00
CA ILE A 79 -12.85 -10.35 3.23
C ILE A 79 -11.94 -10.34 2.00
N THR A 80 -12.51 -10.46 0.81
CA THR A 80 -11.76 -10.41 -0.45
C THR A 80 -11.10 -9.05 -0.67
N CYS A 81 -11.78 -7.96 -0.30
CA CYS A 81 -11.24 -6.61 -0.30
C CYS A 81 -10.03 -6.49 0.64
N PHE A 82 -10.18 -6.94 1.89
CA PHE A 82 -9.11 -6.92 2.89
C PHE A 82 -7.89 -7.76 2.45
N LEU A 83 -8.12 -8.99 1.98
CA LEU A 83 -7.05 -9.86 1.48
C LEU A 83 -6.29 -9.23 0.31
N ARG A 84 -7.00 -8.55 -0.61
CA ARG A 84 -6.35 -7.82 -1.70
C ARG A 84 -5.60 -6.60 -1.17
N GLU A 85 -6.14 -5.90 -0.19
CA GLU A 85 -5.52 -4.74 0.44
C GLU A 85 -4.21 -5.06 1.16
N VAL A 86 -4.08 -6.28 1.72
CA VAL A 86 -2.89 -6.76 2.44
C VAL A 86 -2.02 -7.68 1.56
N SER A 87 -2.40 -7.94 0.31
CA SER A 87 -1.65 -8.86 -0.57
C SER A 87 -0.21 -8.44 -0.89
N ASP A 88 0.12 -7.16 -0.72
CA ASP A 88 1.47 -6.60 -0.84
C ASP A 88 2.30 -6.73 0.45
N PHE A 89 1.69 -7.11 1.58
CA PHE A 89 2.37 -7.28 2.85
C PHE A 89 3.51 -8.31 2.81
N PRO A 90 3.39 -9.50 2.19
CA PRO A 90 4.50 -10.45 2.11
C PRO A 90 5.73 -9.88 1.39
N LEU A 91 5.49 -9.08 0.33
CA LEU A 91 6.57 -8.40 -0.39
C LEU A 91 7.21 -7.31 0.48
N PHE A 92 6.39 -6.52 1.18
CA PHE A 92 6.88 -5.53 2.15
C PHE A 92 7.70 -6.18 3.27
N LEU A 93 7.22 -7.28 3.83
CA LEU A 93 7.91 -8.02 4.89
C LEU A 93 9.25 -8.58 4.39
N PHE A 94 9.31 -9.07 3.16
CA PHE A 94 10.57 -9.49 2.57
C PHE A 94 11.54 -8.30 2.37
N ILE A 95 11.10 -7.21 1.76
CA ILE A 95 12.00 -6.09 1.48
C ILE A 95 12.40 -5.35 2.76
N TYR A 96 11.43 -4.86 3.53
CA TYR A 96 11.69 -4.03 4.69
C TYR A 96 12.18 -4.84 5.89
N THR A 97 11.43 -5.85 6.32
CA THR A 97 11.80 -6.59 7.53
C THR A 97 13.01 -7.49 7.26
N THR A 98 13.00 -8.21 6.14
CA THR A 98 14.06 -9.20 5.89
C THR A 98 15.31 -8.58 5.30
N LEU A 99 15.24 -7.84 4.17
CA LEU A 99 16.45 -7.28 3.58
C LEU A 99 17.00 -6.09 4.38
N ILE A 100 16.15 -5.13 4.77
CA ILE A 100 16.61 -3.90 5.42
C ILE A 100 16.85 -4.08 6.93
N ASN A 101 15.96 -4.74 7.68
CA ASN A 101 16.18 -4.86 9.14
C ASN A 101 17.01 -6.07 9.55
N VAL A 102 16.89 -7.20 8.86
CA VAL A 102 17.62 -8.43 9.23
C VAL A 102 18.94 -8.54 8.46
N VAL A 103 18.90 -8.67 7.13
CA VAL A 103 20.11 -8.93 6.32
C VAL A 103 21.11 -7.78 6.40
N TYR A 104 20.66 -6.53 6.31
CA TYR A 104 21.57 -5.39 6.42
C TYR A 104 22.28 -5.37 7.78
N ASN A 105 21.55 -5.51 8.88
CA ASN A 105 22.12 -5.40 10.22
C ASN A 105 22.90 -6.65 10.66
N GLN A 106 22.47 -7.85 10.28
CA GLN A 106 23.06 -9.11 10.75
C GLN A 106 24.08 -9.71 9.79
N VAL A 107 24.11 -9.25 8.53
CA VAL A 107 25.04 -9.73 7.50
C VAL A 107 25.89 -8.59 6.94
N LEU A 108 25.29 -7.55 6.36
CA LEU A 108 26.07 -6.53 5.63
C LEU A 108 26.95 -5.68 6.57
N ILE A 109 26.42 -5.24 7.72
CA ILE A 109 27.21 -4.51 8.72
C ILE A 109 28.37 -5.39 9.25
N PRO A 110 28.12 -6.62 9.76
CA PRO A 110 29.20 -7.49 10.23
C PRO A 110 30.23 -7.81 9.15
N VAL A 111 29.81 -8.07 7.91
CA VAL A 111 30.73 -8.31 6.78
C VAL A 111 31.60 -7.09 6.52
N SER A 112 31.03 -5.88 6.58
CA SER A 112 31.80 -4.63 6.42
C SER A 112 32.76 -4.39 7.58
N GLN A 113 32.45 -4.88 8.78
CA GLN A 113 33.24 -4.71 10.00
C GLN A 113 34.17 -5.90 10.30
N GLN A 114 34.15 -6.94 9.45
CA GLN A 114 34.87 -8.21 9.64
C GLN A 114 34.48 -8.93 10.94
N GLU A 115 33.24 -8.74 11.40
CA GLU A 115 32.67 -9.36 12.59
C GLU A 115 31.91 -10.65 12.24
N PRO A 116 31.74 -11.59 13.19
CA PRO A 116 30.98 -12.81 12.96
C PRO A 116 29.52 -12.52 12.62
N ILE A 117 29.04 -13.14 11.55
CA ILE A 117 27.64 -13.05 11.10
C ILE A 117 26.74 -13.74 12.12
N MET A 118 25.67 -13.05 12.55
CA MET A 118 24.62 -13.67 13.36
C MET A 118 23.80 -14.62 12.49
N GLN A 119 23.79 -15.90 12.84
CA GLN A 119 23.08 -16.93 12.08
C GLN A 119 21.62 -17.11 12.50
N THR A 120 21.18 -16.42 13.53
CA THR A 120 19.85 -16.55 14.13
C THR A 120 19.14 -15.20 14.16
N VAL A 121 17.90 -15.20 13.68
CA VAL A 121 17.01 -14.05 13.74
C VAL A 121 16.13 -14.20 14.97
N LEU A 122 16.17 -13.19 15.84
CA LEU A 122 15.29 -13.09 17.00
C LEU A 122 14.01 -12.36 16.58
N ILE A 123 12.89 -13.06 16.64
CA ILE A 123 11.60 -12.49 16.30
C ILE A 123 10.90 -12.15 17.61
N GLY A 124 10.92 -10.86 17.92
CA GLY A 124 10.31 -10.29 19.11
C GLY A 124 9.24 -9.25 18.79
N TRP A 125 8.56 -8.81 19.85
CA TRP A 125 7.54 -7.76 19.79
C TRP A 125 8.07 -6.48 19.11
N SER A 126 9.33 -6.13 19.39
CA SER A 126 10.05 -5.01 18.81
C SER A 126 10.02 -5.02 17.27
N LEU A 127 10.46 -6.13 16.64
CA LEU A 127 10.50 -6.29 15.18
C LEU A 127 9.10 -6.30 14.56
N CYS A 128 8.15 -6.97 15.21
CA CYS A 128 6.76 -7.04 14.76
C CYS A 128 6.10 -5.65 14.78
N LEU A 129 6.22 -4.92 15.89
CA LEU A 129 5.64 -3.59 16.04
C LEU A 129 6.24 -2.62 15.02
N GLN A 130 7.57 -2.63 14.87
CA GLN A 130 8.25 -1.79 13.89
C GLN A 130 7.78 -2.11 12.46
N THR A 131 7.70 -3.40 12.11
CA THR A 131 7.22 -3.85 10.80
C THR A 131 5.80 -3.36 10.51
N ILE A 132 4.88 -3.53 11.46
CA ILE A 132 3.48 -3.13 11.31
C ILE A 132 3.34 -1.61 11.18
N VAL A 133 4.00 -0.84 12.06
CA VAL A 133 3.90 0.62 12.04
C VAL A 133 4.47 1.18 10.73
N VAL A 134 5.64 0.70 10.30
CA VAL A 134 6.25 1.18 9.04
C VAL A 134 5.41 0.78 7.84
N TYR A 135 4.81 -0.42 7.86
CA TYR A 135 3.86 -0.82 6.84
C TYR A 135 2.66 0.13 6.76
N LEU A 136 2.07 0.51 7.89
CA LEU A 136 0.96 1.48 7.93
C LEU A 136 1.38 2.86 7.43
N ILE A 137 2.58 3.35 7.82
CA ILE A 137 3.13 4.61 7.32
C ILE A 137 3.34 4.56 5.81
N TYR A 138 3.93 3.47 5.30
CA TYR A 138 4.12 3.25 3.86
C TYR A 138 2.79 3.28 3.11
N LYS A 139 1.76 2.60 3.61
CA LYS A 139 0.42 2.57 3.01
C LYS A 139 -0.26 3.94 3.05
N GLY A 140 -0.10 4.67 4.15
CA GLY A 140 -0.58 6.04 4.30
C GLY A 140 0.08 6.98 3.30
N LEU A 141 1.41 6.90 3.18
CA LEU A 141 2.19 7.70 2.23
C LEU A 141 1.83 7.43 0.78
N LEU A 142 1.72 6.15 0.42
CA LEU A 142 1.18 5.77 -0.88
C LEU A 142 -0.19 6.42 -1.05
N THR A 143 -1.17 6.10 -0.20
CA THR A 143 -2.53 6.65 -0.30
C THR A 143 -2.54 8.18 -0.45
N TYR A 144 -1.72 8.90 0.31
CA TYR A 144 -1.57 10.34 0.21
C TYR A 144 -1.04 10.79 -1.15
N MET A 145 0.07 10.20 -1.62
CA MET A 145 0.64 10.50 -2.94
C MET A 145 -0.35 10.22 -4.09
N ALA A 146 -1.42 9.41 -3.89
CA ALA A 146 -2.31 8.99 -4.99
C ALA A 146 -3.28 10.10 -5.34
N THR A 147 -3.47 11.00 -4.39
CA THR A 147 -4.33 12.16 -4.54
C THR A 147 -3.68 13.27 -5.35
N ASP A 148 -2.49 13.00 -5.92
CA ASP A 148 -1.64 13.92 -6.65
C ASP A 148 -1.46 15.26 -5.91
N PRO A 149 -0.98 15.22 -4.65
CA PRO A 149 -0.85 16.42 -3.84
C PRO A 149 0.21 17.34 -4.45
N LYS A 150 -0.10 18.64 -4.52
CA LYS A 150 0.85 19.65 -4.98
C LYS A 150 2.06 19.69 -4.05
N ARG A 151 3.22 19.28 -4.57
CA ARG A 151 4.52 19.28 -3.86
C ARG A 151 4.99 20.67 -3.43
N SER A 152 4.46 21.72 -4.06
CA SER A 152 4.74 23.12 -3.73
C SER A 152 3.99 23.61 -2.48
N THR A 153 3.05 22.83 -1.95
CA THR A 153 2.22 23.24 -0.82
C THR A 153 2.86 22.84 0.50
N LEU A 154 2.87 23.75 1.49
CA LEU A 154 3.42 23.49 2.83
C LEU A 154 2.78 22.25 3.50
N GLY A 155 1.49 22.03 3.28
CA GLY A 155 0.78 20.84 3.78
C GLY A 155 1.37 19.51 3.31
N PHE A 156 1.97 19.44 2.11
CA PHE A 156 2.66 18.24 1.63
C PHE A 156 3.86 17.89 2.51
N TRP A 157 4.69 18.88 2.80
CA TRP A 157 5.88 18.72 3.63
C TRP A 157 5.52 18.43 5.09
N LEU A 158 4.46 19.06 5.62
CA LEU A 158 3.98 18.75 6.97
C LEU A 158 3.56 17.29 7.12
N ILE A 159 2.82 16.74 6.15
CA ILE A 159 2.41 15.33 6.20
C ILE A 159 3.63 14.40 6.16
N LEU A 160 4.62 14.69 5.33
CA LEU A 160 5.89 13.94 5.32
C LEU A 160 6.61 14.02 6.67
N MET A 161 6.69 15.20 7.28
CA MET A 161 7.32 15.38 8.59
C MET A 161 6.58 14.60 9.69
N VAL A 162 5.25 14.56 9.65
CA VAL A 162 4.45 13.74 10.59
C VAL A 162 4.74 12.25 10.38
N CYS A 163 4.73 11.76 9.15
CA CYS A 163 5.09 10.37 8.84
C CYS A 163 6.51 10.03 9.30
N PHE A 164 7.46 10.94 9.12
CA PHE A 164 8.83 10.78 9.60
C PHE A 164 8.92 10.76 11.13
N GLY A 165 8.18 11.63 11.81
CA GLY A 165 8.09 11.62 13.27
C GLY A 165 7.49 10.32 13.81
N LEU A 166 6.44 9.80 13.18
CA LEU A 166 5.86 8.50 13.52
C LEU A 166 6.86 7.36 13.29
N TYR A 167 7.64 7.41 12.21
CA TYR A 167 8.70 6.45 11.95
C TYR A 167 9.77 6.45 13.06
N LEU A 168 10.29 7.62 13.42
CA LEU A 168 11.26 7.76 14.52
C LEU A 168 10.68 7.30 15.87
N GLY A 169 9.44 7.71 16.18
CA GLY A 169 8.74 7.28 17.38
C GLY A 169 8.55 5.76 17.44
N SER A 170 8.30 5.12 16.30
CA SER A 170 8.19 3.67 16.20
C SER A 170 9.49 2.94 16.53
N ILE A 171 10.64 3.47 16.08
CA ILE A 171 11.96 2.93 16.43
C ILE A 171 12.21 3.11 17.92
N TYR A 172 11.92 4.30 18.45
CA TYR A 172 12.10 4.58 19.87
C TYR A 172 11.30 3.62 20.75
N ILE A 173 10.01 3.44 20.47
CA ILE A 173 9.14 2.51 21.20
C ILE A 173 9.63 1.07 21.02
N SER A 174 9.95 0.68 19.78
CA SER A 174 10.44 -0.66 19.45
C SER A 174 11.70 -1.04 20.23
N ASN A 175 12.59 -0.08 20.52
CA ASN A 175 13.78 -0.31 21.35
C ASN A 175 13.49 -0.49 22.84
N HIS A 176 12.32 -0.05 23.33
CA HIS A 176 11.91 -0.20 24.73
C HIS A 176 10.97 -1.39 24.95
N VAL A 177 10.57 -2.09 23.88
CA VAL A 177 9.71 -3.25 23.97
C VAL A 177 10.56 -4.52 24.00
N GLU A 178 10.67 -5.10 25.19
CA GLU A 178 11.37 -6.36 25.40
C GLU A 178 10.45 -7.56 25.15
N GLY A 179 11.06 -8.70 24.77
CA GLY A 179 10.36 -9.97 24.59
C GLY A 179 10.55 -10.57 23.21
N THR A 180 11.31 -11.65 23.16
CA THR A 180 11.47 -12.53 22.01
C THR A 180 10.49 -13.70 22.12
N TRP A 181 9.75 -13.99 21.06
CA TRP A 181 8.84 -15.14 21.06
C TRP A 181 9.51 -16.41 20.60
N PHE A 182 10.31 -16.29 19.54
CA PHE A 182 11.02 -17.42 18.95
C PHE A 182 12.25 -16.93 18.19
N SER A 183 13.22 -17.82 18.06
CA SER A 183 14.38 -17.64 17.21
C SER A 183 14.25 -18.56 16.01
N CYS A 184 14.77 -18.13 14.86
CA CYS A 184 14.86 -18.97 13.68
C CYS A 184 16.20 -18.78 12.97
N PRO A 185 16.71 -19.81 12.28
CA PRO A 185 17.90 -19.65 11.45
C PRO A 185 17.68 -18.58 10.37
N LEU A 186 18.68 -17.72 10.16
CA LEU A 186 18.62 -16.60 9.22
C LEU A 186 18.32 -17.06 7.80
N TRP A 187 18.96 -18.13 7.33
CA TRP A 187 18.71 -18.68 6.00
C TRP A 187 17.25 -19.14 5.83
N LEU A 188 16.67 -19.73 6.88
CA LEU A 188 15.29 -20.21 6.87
C LEU A 188 14.30 -19.04 6.84
N TRP A 189 14.56 -18.00 7.64
CA TRP A 189 13.77 -16.77 7.61
C TRP A 189 13.76 -16.13 6.22
N VAL A 190 14.93 -15.96 5.62
CA VAL A 190 15.07 -15.38 4.28
C VAL A 190 14.33 -16.23 3.24
N LEU A 191 14.47 -17.55 3.29
CA LEU A 191 13.81 -18.46 2.35
C LEU A 191 12.29 -18.41 2.48
N LEU A 192 11.75 -18.46 3.70
CA LEU A 192 10.31 -18.42 3.95
C LEU A 192 9.69 -17.11 3.48
N THR A 193 10.31 -15.99 3.82
CA THR A 193 9.81 -14.65 3.46
C THR A 193 9.92 -14.40 1.95
N MET A 194 10.99 -14.88 1.30
CA MET A 194 11.15 -14.85 -0.15
C MET A 194 10.09 -15.70 -0.85
N ALA A 195 9.90 -16.95 -0.42
CA ALA A 195 8.91 -17.86 -1.00
C ALA A 195 7.50 -17.28 -0.88
N TRP A 196 7.17 -16.68 0.27
CA TRP A 196 5.89 -16.03 0.48
C TRP A 196 5.69 -14.79 -0.39
N ALA A 197 6.73 -13.96 -0.56
CA ALA A 197 6.70 -12.81 -1.46
C ALA A 197 6.51 -13.23 -2.93
N VAL A 198 7.20 -14.28 -3.38
CA VAL A 198 7.04 -14.82 -4.74
C VAL A 198 5.63 -15.37 -4.93
N PHE A 199 5.14 -16.15 -3.97
CA PHE A 199 3.77 -16.69 -4.02
C PHE A 199 2.73 -15.58 -4.06
N SER A 200 2.88 -14.52 -3.26
CA SER A 200 1.94 -13.40 -3.26
C SER A 200 1.91 -12.69 -4.61
N VAL A 201 3.06 -12.48 -5.25
CA VAL A 201 3.16 -11.88 -6.58
C VAL A 201 2.49 -12.76 -7.64
N ILE A 202 2.75 -14.07 -7.63
CA ILE A 202 2.13 -15.02 -8.56
C ILE A 202 0.61 -15.05 -8.36
N TRP A 203 0.16 -15.13 -7.11
CA TRP A 203 -1.27 -15.12 -6.77
C TRP A 203 -1.96 -13.84 -7.24
N MET A 204 -1.31 -12.68 -7.05
CA MET A 204 -1.82 -11.40 -7.54
C MET A 204 -1.95 -11.38 -9.06
N ARG A 205 -0.95 -11.88 -9.80
CA ARG A 205 -1.01 -11.96 -11.27
C ARG A 205 -2.10 -12.92 -11.76
N LYS A 206 -2.18 -14.12 -11.20
CA LYS A 206 -3.15 -15.15 -11.65
C LYS A 206 -4.60 -14.71 -11.43
N LYS A 207 -4.89 -14.02 -10.32
CA LYS A 207 -6.22 -13.46 -10.02
C LYS A 207 -6.59 -12.27 -10.92
N GLU A 208 -5.64 -11.73 -11.66
CA GLU A 208 -5.86 -10.70 -12.67
C GLU A 208 -6.10 -11.28 -14.07
N GLU A 209 -5.55 -12.46 -14.39
CA GLU A 209 -5.72 -13.12 -15.70
C GLU A 209 -6.99 -13.98 -15.79
N SER A 210 -7.50 -14.48 -14.66
CA SER A 210 -8.62 -15.43 -14.66
C SER A 210 -10.02 -14.82 -14.79
N ILE A 211 -10.18 -13.52 -15.10
CA ILE A 211 -11.49 -12.82 -15.19
C ILE A 211 -11.47 -11.65 -16.20
#